data_AF-A0AAU8WGR6-F1
#
_entry.id   AF-A0AAU8WGR6-F1
#
_cell.length_a   1.000
_cell.length_b   1.000
_cell.length_c   1.000
_cell.angle_alpha   90.00
_cell.angle_beta   90.00
_cell.angle_gamma   90.00
#
_symmetry.space_group_name_H-M   'P 1'
#
loop_
_entity.id
_entity.type
_entity.pdbx_description
1 polymer ?
#
loop_
_entity_poly.entity_id
_entity_poly.type
_entity_poly.pdbx_seq_one_letter_code
_entity_poly.pdbx_strand_id
1 'polypeptide(L)'
;MKPIKLISLLALFSSISANANIIFPGEHNPVATSPVNSSTSSNVIPPIFSILPLTFYDGYTIKDGIFRSEVNICTVAIDNPQYEAKLIWEGRTPKIMILGNTIPDPCRGLATAIIELDLTQFLKDIPINIFQHLEVANRVQFLHSSSISAQ
;
A
#
# COMPACT_ATOMS: atom_id res chain seq x y z
N MET A 1 50.65 31.06 43.61
CA MET A 1 49.61 30.64 42.63
C MET A 1 49.08 29.28 43.06
N LYS A 2 47.76 29.11 43.18
CA LYS A 2 47.08 27.85 43.56
C LYS A 2 46.27 27.36 42.35
N PRO A 3 46.46 26.11 41.87
CA PRO A 3 45.54 25.56 40.88
C PRO A 3 44.38 24.83 41.57
N ILE A 4 43.17 25.20 41.15
CA ILE A 4 41.91 24.49 41.45
C ILE A 4 41.88 23.21 40.60
N LYS A 5 41.60 22.07 41.22
CA LYS A 5 41.33 20.80 40.54
C LYS A 5 39.87 20.80 40.07
N LEU A 6 39.65 20.76 38.75
CA LEU A 6 38.33 20.54 38.17
C LEU A 6 38.23 19.08 37.73
N ILE A 7 37.39 18.31 38.43
CA ILE A 7 36.94 16.98 38.03
C ILE A 7 35.81 17.20 37.02
N SER A 8 35.97 16.72 35.79
CA SER A 8 34.90 16.72 34.79
C SER A 8 34.59 15.29 34.35
N LEU A 9 33.32 14.95 34.53
CA LEU A 9 32.66 13.67 34.32
C LEU A 9 32.27 13.57 32.84
N LEU A 10 32.96 12.75 32.05
CA LEU A 10 32.60 12.52 30.66
C LEU A 10 31.57 11.39 30.57
N ALA A 11 30.38 11.73 30.07
CA ALA A 11 29.22 10.87 29.94
C ALA A 11 29.40 9.78 28.88
N LEU A 12 28.71 8.65 29.12
CA LEU A 12 28.68 7.43 28.31
C LEU A 12 28.32 7.68 26.83
N PHE A 13 29.08 7.08 25.92
CA PHE A 13 28.63 6.76 24.57
C PHE A 13 27.95 5.39 24.58
N SER A 14 26.61 5.34 24.53
CA SER A 14 25.90 4.10 24.20
C SER A 14 25.74 4.02 22.69
N SER A 15 26.66 3.32 22.03
CA SER A 15 26.54 2.89 20.65
C SER A 15 25.39 1.89 20.51
N ILE A 16 24.27 2.34 19.95
CA ILE A 16 23.16 1.48 19.57
C ILE A 16 23.52 0.85 18.22
N SER A 17 24.08 -0.36 18.22
CA SER A 17 24.16 -1.15 16.98
C SER A 17 22.78 -1.73 16.70
N ALA A 18 21.99 -1.03 15.88
CA ALA A 18 20.78 -1.60 15.31
C ALA A 18 21.21 -2.69 14.30
N ASN A 19 21.22 -3.94 14.75
CA ASN A 19 21.26 -5.10 13.86
C ASN A 19 19.88 -5.22 13.18
N ALA A 20 19.59 -4.28 12.28
CA ALA A 20 18.43 -4.39 11.42
C ALA A 20 18.73 -5.47 10.39
N ASN A 21 18.17 -6.65 10.60
CA ASN A 21 18.20 -7.73 9.63
C ASN A 21 17.41 -7.26 8.39
N ILE A 22 18.10 -6.87 7.32
CA ILE A 22 17.48 -6.47 6.05
C ILE A 22 17.02 -7.77 5.38
N ILE A 23 15.73 -8.08 5.50
CA ILE A 23 15.11 -9.21 4.79
C ILE A 23 14.76 -8.73 3.38
N PHE A 24 15.44 -9.29 2.39
CA PHE A 24 15.09 -9.09 0.99
C PHE A 24 13.87 -9.96 0.63
N PRO A 25 12.88 -9.45 -0.12
CA PRO A 25 11.78 -10.27 -0.61
C PRO A 25 12.35 -11.28 -1.62
N GLY A 26 12.43 -12.54 -1.20
CA GLY A 26 13.04 -13.63 -1.97
C GLY A 26 13.53 -14.81 -1.13
N GLU A 27 13.54 -14.69 0.20
CA GLU A 27 13.91 -15.79 1.09
C GLU A 27 12.74 -16.79 1.23
N HIS A 28 12.66 -17.69 0.26
CA HIS A 28 11.85 -18.89 0.29
C HIS A 28 12.29 -19.78 1.47
N ASN A 29 11.35 -20.18 2.34
CA ASN A 29 11.47 -21.45 3.03
C ASN A 29 10.08 -22.05 3.35
N PRO A 30 9.99 -23.41 3.36
CA PRO A 30 8.78 -24.18 3.09
C PRO A 30 7.98 -24.49 4.36
N VAL A 31 6.81 -25.15 4.22
CA VAL A 31 6.07 -26.03 5.18
C VAL A 31 4.55 -25.82 4.98
N ALA A 32 3.67 -26.82 4.92
CA ALA A 32 3.79 -28.27 4.93
C ALA A 32 2.52 -28.87 4.28
N THR A 33 2.70 -29.98 3.58
CA THR A 33 1.61 -30.87 3.16
C THR A 33 1.27 -31.80 4.34
N SER A 34 0.01 -31.83 4.77
CA SER A 34 -0.52 -32.91 5.64
C SER A 34 -2.03 -33.08 5.38
N PRO A 35 -2.58 -34.30 5.53
CA PRO A 35 -3.55 -34.83 4.56
C PRO A 35 -5.01 -34.50 4.87
N VAL A 36 -5.77 -34.58 3.78
CA VAL A 36 -7.23 -34.50 3.65
C VAL A 36 -7.93 -35.44 4.63
N ASN A 37 -8.87 -34.90 5.41
CA ASN A 37 -9.97 -35.66 5.98
C ASN A 37 -11.29 -35.00 5.60
N SER A 38 -12.00 -35.65 4.69
CA SER A 38 -13.36 -35.34 4.28
C SER A 38 -14.32 -35.49 5.47
N SER A 39 -14.93 -34.39 5.88
CA SER A 39 -16.26 -34.40 6.49
C SER A 39 -17.02 -33.24 5.87
N THR A 40 -18.14 -33.57 5.24
CA THR A 40 -19.05 -32.66 4.53
C THR A 40 -19.66 -31.64 5.49
N SER A 41 -18.93 -30.56 5.73
CA SER A 41 -19.50 -29.25 5.98
C SER A 41 -19.59 -28.56 4.61
N SER A 42 -20.68 -27.83 4.34
CA SER A 42 -20.67 -26.90 3.21
C SER A 42 -19.59 -25.87 3.51
N ASN A 43 -18.37 -26.15 3.02
CA ASN A 43 -17.22 -25.28 3.17
C ASN A 43 -17.52 -24.06 2.30
N VAL A 44 -18.15 -23.07 2.91
CA VAL A 44 -18.08 -21.69 2.44
C VAL A 44 -16.61 -21.32 2.58
N ILE A 45 -15.83 -21.60 1.53
CA ILE A 45 -14.44 -21.17 1.44
C ILE A 45 -14.52 -19.63 1.39
N PRO A 46 -13.96 -18.93 2.38
CA PRO A 46 -13.93 -17.48 2.34
C PRO A 46 -13.13 -17.04 1.10
N PRO A 47 -13.53 -15.95 0.42
CA PRO A 47 -12.79 -15.44 -0.72
C PRO A 47 -11.32 -15.20 -0.34
N ILE A 48 -10.41 -15.68 -1.19
CA ILE A 48 -8.97 -15.44 -1.03
C ILE A 48 -8.69 -14.03 -1.55
N PHE A 49 -8.29 -13.14 -0.64
CA PHE A 49 -7.90 -11.77 -0.98
C PHE A 49 -6.39 -11.67 -1.20
N SER A 50 -5.99 -10.84 -2.16
CA SER A 50 -4.60 -10.48 -2.42
C SER A 50 -4.44 -8.97 -2.37
N ILE A 51 -3.32 -8.49 -1.80
CA ILE A 51 -2.95 -7.08 -1.83
C ILE A 51 -2.27 -6.82 -3.17
N LEU A 52 -2.96 -6.11 -4.08
CA LEU A 52 -2.48 -5.82 -5.43
C LEU A 52 -2.59 -4.32 -5.74
N PRO A 53 -1.82 -3.81 -6.73
CA PRO A 53 -1.99 -2.44 -7.22
C PRO A 53 -3.39 -2.21 -7.76
N LEU A 54 -4.03 -1.14 -7.29
CA LEU A 54 -5.36 -0.77 -7.76
C LEU A 54 -5.30 -0.19 -9.18
N THR A 55 -6.33 -0.49 -9.97
CA THR A 55 -6.64 0.25 -11.19
C THR A 55 -7.67 1.31 -10.87
N PHE A 56 -7.38 2.54 -11.25
CA PHE A 56 -8.24 3.71 -11.07
C PHE A 56 -9.09 3.94 -12.31
N TYR A 57 -10.36 4.26 -12.08
CA TYR A 57 -11.32 4.65 -13.11
C TYR A 57 -11.54 6.15 -13.04
N ASP A 58 -11.54 6.78 -14.20
CA ASP A 58 -11.75 8.23 -14.38
C ASP A 58 -10.75 9.13 -13.61
N GLY A 59 -9.59 8.58 -13.27
CA GLY A 59 -8.46 9.30 -12.69
C GLY A 59 -8.44 9.30 -11.15
N TYR A 60 -7.77 10.30 -10.58
CA TYR A 60 -7.63 10.48 -9.14
C TYR A 60 -7.38 11.94 -8.79
N THR A 61 -7.61 12.27 -7.52
CA THR A 61 -7.25 13.57 -6.95
C THR A 61 -6.48 13.37 -5.65
N ILE A 62 -5.49 14.24 -5.40
CA ILE A 62 -4.81 14.33 -4.10
C ILE A 62 -4.95 15.77 -3.63
N LYS A 63 -5.69 15.98 -2.54
CA LYS A 63 -5.94 17.31 -1.98
C LYS A 63 -5.94 17.24 -0.46
N ASP A 64 -5.24 18.17 0.19
CA ASP A 64 -5.18 18.27 1.65
C ASP A 64 -4.75 16.96 2.33
N GLY A 65 -3.86 16.20 1.68
CA GLY A 65 -3.40 14.89 2.18
C GLY A 65 -4.36 13.73 1.88
N ILE A 66 -5.54 13.98 1.31
CA ILE A 66 -6.51 12.93 0.98
C ILE A 66 -6.38 12.54 -0.49
N PHE A 67 -6.11 11.27 -0.73
CA PHE A 67 -6.20 10.63 -2.03
C PHE A 67 -7.64 10.16 -2.28
N ARG A 68 -8.18 10.43 -3.46
CA ARG A 68 -9.52 9.98 -3.88
C ARG A 68 -9.51 9.49 -5.32
N SER A 69 -10.17 8.36 -5.58
CA SER A 69 -10.29 7.76 -6.91
C SER A 69 -11.47 6.79 -6.97
N GLU A 70 -11.94 6.46 -8.18
CA GLU A 70 -12.88 5.36 -8.39
C GLU A 70 -12.13 4.05 -8.66
N VAL A 71 -12.57 2.97 -8.04
CA VAL A 71 -12.01 1.62 -8.26
C VAL A 71 -13.12 0.63 -8.50
N ASN A 72 -12.83 -0.42 -9.25
CA ASN A 72 -13.75 -1.54 -9.34
C ASN A 72 -13.88 -2.25 -8.00
N ILE A 73 -15.10 -2.54 -7.61
CA ILE A 73 -15.42 -3.36 -6.46
C ILE A 73 -16.18 -4.60 -6.90
N CYS A 74 -15.97 -5.67 -6.14
CA CYS A 74 -16.80 -6.85 -6.23
C CYS A 74 -18.04 -6.71 -5.35
N THR A 75 -19.20 -7.14 -5.86
CA THR A 75 -20.47 -7.15 -5.11
C THR A 75 -20.43 -8.04 -3.87
N VAL A 76 -19.45 -8.92 -3.77
CA VAL A 76 -19.07 -9.56 -2.51
C VAL A 76 -18.33 -8.50 -1.69
N ALA A 77 -19.09 -7.69 -0.96
CA ALA A 77 -18.55 -6.66 -0.10
C ALA A 77 -17.44 -7.27 0.76
N ILE A 78 -16.22 -6.79 0.58
CA ILE A 78 -15.19 -6.95 1.60
C ILE A 78 -15.62 -5.95 2.67
N ASP A 79 -16.13 -6.44 3.80
CA ASP A 79 -16.34 -5.56 4.95
C ASP A 79 -14.98 -4.92 5.28
N ASN A 80 -14.89 -3.61 5.06
CA ASN A 80 -13.70 -2.79 5.28
C ASN A 80 -12.48 -3.14 4.39
N PRO A 81 -12.48 -2.76 3.09
CA PRO A 81 -11.32 -2.95 2.24
C PRO A 81 -10.12 -2.17 2.80
N GLN A 82 -9.01 -2.87 3.04
CA GLN A 82 -7.77 -2.24 3.48
C GLN A 82 -7.01 -1.69 2.28
N TYR A 83 -6.76 -0.40 2.30
CA TYR A 83 -5.95 0.31 1.32
C TYR A 83 -4.68 0.82 1.98
N GLU A 84 -3.56 0.75 1.25
CA GLU A 84 -2.27 1.26 1.72
C GLU A 84 -1.54 2.01 0.61
N ALA A 85 -0.73 2.99 0.99
CA ALA A 85 0.19 3.68 0.10
C ALA A 85 1.62 3.18 0.34
N LYS A 86 2.35 2.87 -0.73
CA LYS A 86 3.77 2.52 -0.68
C LYS A 86 4.59 3.43 -1.58
N LEU A 87 5.77 3.80 -1.09
CA LEU A 87 6.80 4.44 -1.90
C LEU A 87 7.58 3.35 -2.63
N ILE A 88 7.58 3.41 -3.96
CA ILE A 88 8.35 2.53 -4.84
C ILE A 88 9.23 3.37 -5.78
N TRP A 89 10.13 2.72 -6.51
CA TRP A 89 11.04 3.37 -7.46
C TRP A 89 10.94 2.73 -8.83
N GLU A 90 10.69 3.54 -9.86
CA GLU A 90 10.84 3.13 -11.26
C GLU A 90 12.07 3.84 -11.83
N GLY A 91 13.19 3.12 -11.89
CA GLY A 91 14.48 3.72 -12.17
C GLY A 91 14.86 4.74 -11.08
N ARG A 92 14.95 6.02 -11.46
CA ARG A 92 15.25 7.13 -10.53
C ARG A 92 14.01 7.93 -10.12
N THR A 93 12.83 7.55 -10.59
CA THR A 93 11.58 8.27 -10.33
C THR A 93 10.88 7.65 -9.12
N PRO A 94 10.70 8.39 -8.02
CA PRO A 94 9.93 7.90 -6.88
C PRO A 94 8.44 7.90 -7.24
N LYS A 95 7.75 6.82 -6.91
CA LYS A 95 6.31 6.72 -7.15
C LYS A 95 5.55 6.29 -5.90
N ILE A 96 4.37 6.85 -5.71
CA ILE A 96 3.37 6.33 -4.79
C ILE A 96 2.54 5.27 -5.50
N MET A 97 2.42 4.10 -4.89
CA MET A 97 1.55 3.02 -5.33
C MET A 97 0.50 2.75 -4.27
N ILE A 98 -0.77 2.85 -4.66
CA ILE A 98 -1.91 2.50 -3.83
C ILE A 98 -2.24 1.03 -4.04
N LEU A 99 -2.22 0.28 -2.96
CA LEU A 99 -2.55 -1.13 -2.94
C LEU A 99 -3.90 -1.31 -2.24
N GLY A 100 -4.62 -2.36 -2.61
CA GLY A 100 -5.85 -2.73 -1.93
C GLY A 100 -6.05 -4.24 -1.91
N ASN A 101 -6.80 -4.70 -0.91
CA ASN A 101 -7.31 -6.05 -0.90
C ASN A 101 -8.32 -6.23 -2.04
N THR A 102 -7.94 -7.02 -3.04
CA THR A 102 -8.81 -7.38 -4.16
C THR A 102 -8.85 -8.89 -4.32
N ILE A 103 -9.94 -9.39 -4.88
CA ILE A 103 -10.00 -10.77 -5.37
C ILE A 103 -9.23 -10.78 -6.70
N PRO A 104 -8.25 -11.68 -6.90
CA PRO A 104 -7.45 -11.74 -8.12
C PRO A 104 -8.26 -12.22 -9.35
N ASP A 105 -9.38 -12.90 -9.12
CA ASP A 105 -10.26 -13.42 -10.17
C ASP A 105 -11.17 -12.34 -10.76
N PRO A 106 -11.51 -12.42 -12.08
CA PRO A 106 -12.33 -11.44 -12.75
C PRO A 106 -13.70 -11.33 -12.07
N CYS A 107 -13.98 -10.12 -11.60
CA CYS A 107 -15.22 -9.86 -10.91
C CYS A 107 -16.41 -9.92 -11.88
N ARG A 108 -17.40 -10.79 -11.61
CA ARG A 108 -18.55 -11.00 -12.51
C ARG A 108 -19.52 -9.82 -12.55
N GLY A 109 -19.50 -8.95 -11.54
CA GLY A 109 -20.20 -7.67 -11.52
C GLY A 109 -19.18 -6.55 -11.52
N LEU A 110 -19.20 -5.70 -12.54
CA LEU A 110 -18.41 -4.47 -12.57
C LEU A 110 -19.26 -3.37 -11.92
N ALA A 111 -18.92 -3.02 -10.68
CA ALA A 111 -19.39 -1.80 -10.03
C ALA A 111 -18.15 -0.96 -9.67
N THR A 112 -18.27 0.37 -9.73
CA THR A 112 -17.24 1.26 -9.23
C THR A 112 -17.64 1.79 -7.86
N ALA A 113 -16.64 2.04 -7.01
CA ALA A 113 -16.81 2.75 -5.76
C ALA A 113 -15.72 3.81 -5.61
N ILE A 114 -16.07 4.90 -4.95
CA ILE A 114 -15.12 5.94 -4.56
C ILE A 114 -14.35 5.43 -3.33
N ILE A 115 -13.03 5.45 -3.43
CA ILE A 115 -12.14 5.24 -2.29
C ILE A 115 -11.54 6.56 -1.85
N GLU A 116 -11.33 6.70 -0.55
CA GLU A 116 -10.56 7.78 0.06
C GLU A 116 -9.47 7.19 0.95
N LEU A 117 -8.26 7.73 0.84
CA LEU A 117 -7.11 7.29 1.62
C LEU A 117 -6.38 8.52 2.17
N ASP A 118 -6.23 8.59 3.49
CA ASP A 118 -5.43 9.63 4.14
C ASP A 118 -3.93 9.34 3.97
N LEU A 119 -3.27 10.17 3.17
CA LEU A 119 -1.84 10.13 2.92
C LEU A 119 -1.05 11.06 3.84
N THR A 120 -1.68 11.79 4.77
CA THR A 120 -1.01 12.82 5.58
C THR A 120 0.23 12.30 6.28
N GLN A 121 0.15 11.12 6.91
CA GLN A 121 1.31 10.52 7.57
C GLN A 121 2.34 10.04 6.56
N PHE A 122 1.91 9.36 5.50
CA PHE A 122 2.78 8.90 4.42
C PHE A 122 3.60 10.05 3.79
N LEU A 123 2.96 11.18 3.51
CA LEU A 123 3.61 12.35 2.91
C LEU A 123 4.54 13.06 3.89
N LYS A 124 4.27 13.04 5.21
CA LYS A 124 5.18 13.56 6.24
C LYS A 124 6.47 12.76 6.34
N ASP A 125 6.40 11.46 6.08
CA ASP A 125 7.53 10.54 6.19
C ASP A 125 8.41 10.56 4.92
N ILE A 126 7.97 11.23 3.84
CA ILE A 126 8.74 11.38 2.61
C ILE A 126 9.68 12.59 2.69
N PRO A 127 10.99 12.40 2.42
CA PRO A 127 11.93 13.50 2.27
C PRO A 127 11.51 14.53 1.21
N ILE A 128 11.66 15.82 1.51
CA ILE A 128 11.18 16.91 0.65
C ILE A 128 11.79 16.90 -0.77
N ASN A 129 13.03 16.41 -0.91
CA ASN A 129 13.71 16.28 -2.19
C ASN A 129 13.12 15.15 -3.07
N ILE A 130 12.40 14.20 -2.48
CA ILE A 130 11.67 13.14 -3.19
C ILE A 130 10.29 13.64 -3.59
N PHE A 131 9.65 14.40 -2.71
CA PHE A 131 8.27 14.87 -2.88
C PHE A 131 8.04 15.63 -4.19
N GLN A 132 9.01 16.44 -4.62
CA GLN A 132 8.93 17.23 -5.87
C GLN A 132 8.90 16.37 -7.15
N HIS A 133 9.28 15.10 -7.04
CA HIS A 133 9.36 14.16 -8.16
C HIS A 133 8.41 12.98 -8.00
N LEU A 134 7.51 13.03 -7.01
CA LEU A 134 6.63 11.93 -6.69
C LEU A 134 5.52 11.81 -7.75
N GLU A 135 5.46 10.66 -8.41
CA GLU A 135 4.41 10.31 -9.37
C GLU A 135 3.50 9.20 -8.84
N VAL A 136 2.31 9.00 -9.41
CA VAL A 136 1.46 7.86 -9.07
C VAL A 136 1.75 6.70 -10.02
N ALA A 137 1.97 5.50 -9.47
CA ALA A 137 2.31 4.30 -10.23
C ALA A 137 1.09 3.52 -10.75
N ASN A 138 -0.07 3.70 -10.12
CA ASN A 138 -1.28 2.98 -10.45
C ASN A 138 -1.76 3.26 -11.88
N ARG A 139 -2.35 2.24 -12.52
CA ARG A 139 -2.96 2.40 -13.84
C ARG A 139 -4.24 3.23 -13.73
N VAL A 140 -4.45 4.13 -14.69
CA VAL A 140 -5.72 4.85 -14.88
C VAL A 140 -6.39 4.36 -16.16
N GLN A 141 -7.70 4.08 -16.09
CA GLN A 141 -8.56 3.80 -17.24
C GLN A 141 -9.65 4.87 -17.32
N PHE A 142 -9.85 5.44 -18.51
CA PHE A 142 -10.91 6.40 -18.77
C PHE A 142 -12.08 5.68 -19.45
N LEU A 143 -13.26 5.73 -18.83
CA LEU A 143 -14.46 5.17 -19.44
C LEU A 143 -14.98 6.17 -20.48
N HIS A 144 -14.87 5.83 -21.77
CA HIS A 144 -15.49 6.65 -22.81
C HIS A 144 -17.01 6.47 -22.74
N SER A 145 -17.74 7.53 -22.39
CA SER A 145 -19.16 7.59 -22.69
C SER A 145 -19.33 7.84 -24.19
N SER A 146 -19.60 6.78 -24.94
CA SER A 146 -20.18 6.93 -26.27
C SER A 146 -21.58 7.51 -26.08
N SER A 147 -21.72 8.83 -26.16
CA SER A 147 -23.05 9.46 -26.21
C SER A 147 -23.72 9.04 -27.52
N ILE A 148 -24.59 8.03 -27.44
CA ILE A 148 -25.57 7.78 -28.49
C ILE A 148 -26.61 8.88 -28.34
N SER A 149 -26.39 10.01 -28.99
CA SER A 149 -27.42 10.99 -29.27
C SER A 149 -28.33 10.37 -30.34
N ALA A 150 -29.40 9.72 -29.90
CA ALA A 150 -30.50 9.38 -30.78
C ALA A 150 -31.28 10.69 -31.07
N GLN A 151 -31.09 11.21 -32.27
CA GLN A 151 -32.03 12.14 -32.92
C GLN A 151 -33.32 11.41 -33.30
#